data_AF-A0A0A1GS80-F1
#
_entry.id   AF-A0A0A1GS80-F1
#
_cell.length_a   1.000
_cell.length_b   1.000
_cell.length_c   1.000
_cell.angle_alpha   90.00
_cell.angle_beta   90.00
_cell.angle_gamma   90.00
#
_symmetry.space_group_name_H-M   'P 1'
#
loop_
_entity.id
_entity.type
_entity.pdbx_description
1 polymer ?
#
loop_
_entity_poly.entity_id
_entity_poly.type
_entity_poly.pdbx_seq_one_letter_code
_entity_poly.pdbx_strand_id
1 'polypeptide(L)'
;MSKSLGIFSTRKAGNSLILTVPTTSGVTEGVEFELIKEEDGSLVYKPKNSNPWLDGTYDGYDFRKDLNKIGNFGDEGSVGKEV
;
A
#
# COMPACT_ATOMS: atom_id res chain seq x y z
N MET A 1 -11.41 -13.38 -3.22
CA MET A 1 -12.65 -13.58 -2.44
C MET A 1 -12.51 -12.82 -1.14
N SER A 2 -13.51 -12.03 -0.74
CA SER A 2 -13.57 -11.39 0.58
C SER A 2 -14.22 -12.34 1.59
N LYS A 3 -13.71 -12.37 2.82
CA LYS A 3 -14.26 -13.15 3.94
C LYS A 3 -14.79 -12.19 5.00
N SER A 4 -16.03 -12.39 5.44
CA SER A 4 -16.58 -11.65 6.58
C SER A 4 -15.95 -12.17 7.88
N LEU A 5 -15.49 -11.24 8.73
CA LEU A 5 -14.92 -11.53 10.06
C LEU A 5 -15.91 -11.29 11.20
N GLY A 6 -17.13 -10.82 10.90
CA GLY A 6 -18.16 -10.51 11.88
C GLY A 6 -18.82 -9.15 11.66
N ILE A 7 -19.73 -8.78 12.57
CA ILE A 7 -20.37 -7.47 12.63
C ILE A 7 -19.81 -6.74 13.84
N PHE A 8 -19.31 -5.52 13.63
CA PHE A 8 -18.71 -4.71 14.67
C PHE A 8 -19.41 -3.36 14.73
N SER A 9 -19.64 -2.85 15.94
CA SER A 9 -20.21 -1.53 16.16
C SER A 9 -19.13 -0.55 16.60
N THR A 10 -19.28 0.71 16.18
CA THR A 10 -18.40 1.78 16.65
C THR A 10 -18.69 2.12 18.11
N ARG A 11 -17.68 2.61 18.83
CA ARG A 11 -17.84 3.19 20.16
C ARG A 11 -17.27 4.60 20.21
N LYS A 12 -17.87 5.46 21.03
CA LYS A 12 -17.39 6.83 21.24
C LYS A 12 -16.15 6.84 22.13
N ALA A 13 -15.11 7.54 21.70
CA ALA A 13 -13.92 7.84 22.48
C ALA A 13 -13.60 9.33 22.32
N GLY A 14 -13.89 10.12 23.35
CA GLY A 14 -13.80 11.58 23.28
C GLY A 14 -14.67 12.15 22.16
N ASN A 15 -14.03 12.82 21.20
CA ASN A 15 -14.68 13.41 20.02
C ASN A 15 -14.63 12.51 18.76
N SER A 16 -14.29 11.24 18.91
CA SER A 16 -14.09 10.32 17.78
C SER A 16 -14.86 9.02 17.97
N LEU A 17 -15.01 8.27 16.87
CA LEU A 17 -15.54 6.92 16.87
C LEU A 17 -14.41 5.94 16.62
N ILE A 18 -14.41 4.85 17.37
CA ILE A 18 -13.47 3.74 17.20
C ILE A 18 -14.24 2.53 16.66
N LEU A 19 -13.76 1.97 15.57
CA LEU A 19 -14.18 0.65 15.08
C LEU A 19 -13.13 -0.39 15.50
N THR A 20 -13.58 -1.48 16.12
CA THR A 20 -12.67 -2.51 16.61
C THR A 20 -12.29 -3.45 15.49
N VAL A 21 -10.99 -3.66 15.29
CA VAL A 21 -10.45 -4.66 14.36
C VAL A 21 -10.17 -5.95 15.16
N PRO A 22 -10.78 -7.10 14.80
CA PRO A 22 -10.56 -8.34 15.54
C PRO A 22 -9.15 -8.87 15.31
N THR A 23 -8.52 -9.46 16.33
CA THR A 23 -7.18 -10.07 16.23
C THR A 23 -7.11 -11.22 15.22
N THR A 24 -8.23 -11.89 14.96
CA THR A 24 -8.36 -12.92 13.93
C THR A 24 -8.21 -12.38 12.50
N SER A 25 -8.17 -11.06 12.31
CA SER A 25 -7.83 -10.43 11.01
C SER A 25 -6.35 -10.56 10.64
N GLY A 26 -5.47 -10.82 11.62
CA GLY A 26 -4.02 -10.82 11.43
C GLY A 26 -3.37 -9.44 11.44
N VAL A 27 -4.13 -8.36 11.64
CA VAL A 27 -3.56 -7.01 11.81
C VAL A 27 -2.87 -6.91 13.17
N THR A 28 -1.61 -6.50 13.17
CA THR A 28 -0.81 -6.29 14.39
C THR A 28 -0.93 -4.86 14.90
N GLU A 29 -0.57 -4.66 16.16
CA GLU A 29 -0.49 -3.32 16.76
C GLU A 29 0.54 -2.45 16.00
N GLY A 30 0.29 -1.14 15.97
CA GLY A 30 1.19 -0.15 15.34
C GLY A 30 1.03 0.04 13.84
N VAL A 31 0.15 -0.71 13.16
CA VAL A 31 -0.12 -0.51 11.72
C VAL A 31 -0.97 0.74 11.50
N GLU A 32 -0.49 1.66 10.67
CA GLU A 32 -1.25 2.82 10.21
C GLU A 32 -2.14 2.46 9.02
N PHE A 33 -3.35 3.00 9.00
CA PHE A 33 -4.29 2.85 7.89
C PHE A 33 -4.72 4.22 7.37
N GLU A 34 -4.81 4.34 6.05
CA GLU A 34 -5.52 5.41 5.38
C GLU A 34 -7.01 5.08 5.34
N LEU A 35 -7.86 6.02 5.77
CA LEU A 35 -9.31 5.91 5.68
C LEU A 35 -9.80 6.64 4.43
N ILE A 36 -10.38 5.89 3.50
CA ILE A 36 -10.97 6.40 2.28
C ILE A 36 -12.50 6.27 2.39
N LYS A 37 -13.21 7.35 2.07
CA LYS A 37 -14.66 7.32 1.90
C LYS A 37 -14.98 7.28 0.41
N GLU A 38 -15.56 6.17 -0.03
CA GLU A 38 -15.97 5.95 -1.41
C GLU A 38 -17.28 6.72 -1.71
N GLU A 39 -17.62 6.87 -2.99
CA GLU A 39 -18.81 7.61 -3.45
C GLU A 39 -20.13 6.98 -2.95
N ASP A 40 -20.16 5.65 -2.79
CA ASP A 40 -21.30 4.91 -2.25
C ASP A 40 -21.47 5.08 -0.72
N GLY A 41 -20.57 5.82 -0.09
CA GLY A 41 -20.54 6.06 1.35
C GLY A 41 -19.81 4.98 2.16
N SER A 42 -19.28 3.94 1.52
CA SER A 42 -18.47 2.91 2.15
C SER A 42 -17.16 3.51 2.69
N LEU A 43 -16.70 2.98 3.82
CA LEU A 43 -15.42 3.32 4.42
C LEU A 43 -14.43 2.19 4.19
N VAL A 44 -13.32 2.50 3.50
CA VAL A 44 -12.25 1.54 3.20
C VAL A 44 -11.00 1.96 3.96
N TYR A 45 -10.49 1.05 4.79
CA TYR A 45 -9.21 1.21 5.46
C TYR A 45 -8.14 0.46 4.67
N LYS A 46 -7.15 1.20 4.15
CA LYS A 46 -6.00 0.60 3.45
C LYS A 46 -4.77 0.75 4.33
N PRO A 47 -3.96 -0.31 4.53
CA PRO A 47 -2.69 -0.15 5.24
C PRO A 47 -1.90 0.90 4.49
N LYS A 48 -1.36 1.87 5.23
CA LYS A 48 -0.50 2.89 4.66
C LYS A 48 0.78 2.19 4.25
N ASN A 49 0.88 1.84 2.97
CA ASN A 49 2.13 1.33 2.42
C ASN A 49 3.15 2.45 2.55
N SER A 50 4.22 2.16 3.30
CA SER A 50 5.41 2.98 3.18
C SER A 50 5.90 2.84 1.74
N ASN A 51 6.29 3.96 1.15
CA ASN A 51 6.91 3.95 -0.16
C ASN A 51 8.15 3.03 -0.05
N PRO A 52 8.28 1.97 -0.86
CA PRO A 52 9.38 1.01 -0.73
C PRO A 52 10.76 1.65 -1.04
N TRP A 53 10.76 2.84 -1.65
CA TRP A 53 11.95 3.68 -1.82
C TRP A 53 12.39 4.41 -0.55
N LEU A 54 11.53 4.50 0.46
CA LEU A 54 11.73 5.30 1.67
C LEU A 54 11.69 4.47 2.96
N ASP A 55 11.37 3.18 2.87
CA ASP A 55 11.24 2.28 4.03
C ASP A 55 12.35 1.24 4.16
N GLY A 56 13.38 1.38 3.32
CA GLY A 56 14.55 0.51 3.32
C GLY A 56 14.34 -0.84 2.63
N THR A 57 13.17 -1.11 2.05
CA THR A 57 12.89 -2.35 1.29
C THR A 57 13.94 -2.60 0.19
N TYR A 58 14.47 -1.53 -0.41
CA TYR A 58 15.46 -1.63 -1.48
C TYR A 58 16.89 -1.22 -1.09
N ASP A 59 17.20 -0.98 0.19
CA ASP A 59 18.54 -0.53 0.61
C ASP A 59 19.65 -1.54 0.25
N GLY A 60 19.31 -2.83 0.23
CA GLY A 60 20.20 -3.92 -0.18
C GLY A 60 19.98 -4.43 -1.60
N TYR A 61 19.11 -3.80 -2.39
CA TYR A 61 18.72 -4.31 -3.70
C TYR A 61 19.73 -3.94 -4.78
N ASP A 62 20.26 -4.94 -5.48
CA ASP A 62 21.24 -4.73 -6.56
C ASP A 62 20.54 -4.50 -7.90
N PHE A 63 20.14 -3.25 -8.14
CA PHE A 63 19.54 -2.81 -9.40
C PHE A 63 20.47 -3.00 -10.61
N ARG A 64 21.80 -3.04 -10.42
CA ARG A 64 22.75 -3.25 -11.52
C ARG A 64 22.71 -4.68 -12.02
N LYS A 65 22.60 -5.65 -11.10
CA LYS A 65 22.44 -7.06 -11.46
C LYS A 65 21.17 -7.28 -12.28
N ASP A 66 20.09 -6.61 -11.92
CA ASP A 66 18.84 -6.69 -12.68
C ASP A 66 18.98 -6.06 -14.05
N LEU A 67 19.54 -4.86 -14.16
CA LEU A 67 19.77 -4.19 -15.44
C LEU A 67 20.57 -5.08 -16.43
N ASN A 68 21.56 -5.82 -15.92
CA ASN A 68 22.32 -6.78 -16.72
C ASN A 68 21.49 -7.99 -17.19
N LYS A 69 20.42 -8.34 -16.48
CA LYS A 69 19.53 -9.47 -16.79
C LYS A 69 18.39 -9.08 -17.73
N ILE A 70 17.78 -7.91 -17.51
CA ILE A 70 16.64 -7.43 -18.31
C ILE A 70 17.08 -6.62 -19.53
N GLY A 71 18.28 -6.04 -19.53
CA GLY A 71 18.73 -5.10 -20.55
C GLY A 71 18.36 -3.65 -20.22
N ASN A 72 19.13 -2.70 -20.74
CA ASN A 72 18.90 -1.28 -20.55
C ASN A 72 18.14 -0.68 -21.75
N PHE A 73 16.81 -0.75 -21.71
CA PHE A 73 15.94 -0.27 -22.80
C PHE A 73 15.89 1.26 -22.95
N GLY A 74 16.57 2.01 -22.09
CA GLY A 74 16.72 3.47 -22.21
C GLY A 74 17.98 3.92 -22.96
N ASP A 75 18.88 2.99 -23.27
CA ASP A 75 20.14 3.22 -24.00
C ASP A 75 20.06 2.75 -25.45
N GLU A 76 18.84 2.53 -25.93
CA GLU A 76 18.57 2.36 -27.35
C GLU A 76 18.81 3.72 -28.01
N GLY A 77 19.83 3.81 -28.86
CA GLY A 77 20.18 5.04 -29.56
C GLY A 77 18.93 5.66 -30.20
N SER A 78 18.64 6.92 -29.86
CA SER A 78 17.43 7.61 -30.30
C SER A 78 17.31 7.58 -31.83
N VAL A 79 16.43 6.75 -32.37
CA VAL A 79 16.09 6.69 -33.80
C VAL A 79 14.90 7.58 -34.12
N GLY A 80 14.91 8.82 -33.61
CA GLY A 80 13.95 9.84 -34.00
C GLY A 80 14.41 10.52 -35.30
N LYS A 81 13.66 10.34 -36.39
CA LYS A 81 13.77 11.22 -37.56
C LYS A 81 12.70 12.29 -37.41
N GLU A 82 13.10 13.48 -36.96
CA GLU A 82 12.21 14.64 -36.98
C GLU A 82 11.82 14.93 -38.45
N VAL A 83 10.52 15.08 -38.69
CA VAL A 83 9.93 15.38 -40.00
C VAL A 83 9.56 16.85 -40.06
#